data_AF-A0A2V1ITK5-F1
#
_entry.id   AF-A0A2V1ITK5-F1
#
_cell.length_a   1.000
_cell.length_b   1.000
_cell.length_c   1.000
_cell.angle_alpha   90.00
_cell.angle_beta   90.00
_cell.angle_gamma   90.00
#
_symmetry.space_group_name_H-M   'P 1'
#
loop_
_entity.id
_entity.type
_entity.pdbx_description
1 polymer ?
#
loop_
_entity_poly.entity_id
_entity_poly.type
_entity_poly.pdbx_seq_one_letter_code
_entity_poly.pdbx_strand_id
1 'polypeptide(L)'
;MVNDNIIFKLGRGIYTAHKVHTSEYTPRLRTKAVKVGKIIARQFPFVSVSVLDGQVFADFQHHISSNNVIYLEVDRDAMESVFHTLKQKGYAAYLNPSKDFVYDNIDLSKEAVIVKPLISESPLVDFKGIKTPRLEKILVAVYCDDDLDYLHSSEWSRMFDNALSMYFVNQNPMLQY
;
A
#
# COMPACT_ATOMS: atom_id res chain seq x y z
N MET A 1 41.88 -17.07 -11.44
CA MET A 1 40.84 -17.98 -10.90
C MET A 1 40.95 -17.97 -9.38
N VAL A 2 40.01 -17.27 -8.72
CA VAL A 2 39.48 -17.39 -7.34
C VAL A 2 38.29 -16.40 -7.38
N ASN A 3 37.04 -16.86 -7.62
CA ASN A 3 36.04 -17.29 -6.61
C ASN A 3 35.79 -16.21 -5.55
N ASP A 4 34.59 -15.84 -5.12
CA ASP A 4 33.20 -16.16 -5.45
C ASP A 4 32.41 -15.11 -4.63
N ASN A 5 31.43 -14.43 -5.21
CA ASN A 5 30.19 -14.08 -4.52
C ASN A 5 30.22 -13.38 -3.12
N ILE A 6 31.12 -12.41 -2.86
CA ILE A 6 31.17 -11.72 -1.54
C ILE A 6 30.42 -10.38 -1.54
N ILE A 7 29.69 -10.03 -2.61
CA ILE A 7 28.97 -8.76 -2.66
C ILE A 7 27.58 -8.98 -3.24
N PHE A 8 26.56 -8.84 -2.40
CA PHE A 8 25.16 -8.96 -2.78
C PHE A 8 24.56 -7.56 -2.96
N LYS A 9 23.90 -7.34 -4.09
CA LYS A 9 23.28 -6.06 -4.42
C LYS A 9 21.91 -5.96 -3.75
N LEU A 10 21.76 -5.03 -2.83
CA LEU A 10 20.48 -4.72 -2.15
C LEU A 10 19.68 -3.65 -2.88
N GLY A 11 20.35 -2.81 -3.69
CA GLY A 11 19.74 -1.70 -4.41
C GLY A 11 20.73 -1.03 -5.36
N ARG A 12 20.38 0.12 -5.95
CA ARG A 12 21.30 0.86 -6.82
C ARG A 12 22.41 1.50 -5.97
N GLY A 13 23.61 0.92 -5.99
CA GLY A 13 24.77 1.42 -5.25
C GLY A 13 24.90 0.89 -3.82
N ILE A 14 23.96 0.06 -3.35
CA ILE A 14 24.00 -0.55 -2.01
C ILE A 14 24.40 -2.01 -2.14
N TYR A 15 25.49 -2.34 -1.47
CA TYR A 15 26.16 -3.63 -1.53
C TYR A 15 26.39 -4.14 -0.11
N THR A 16 26.19 -5.43 0.10
CA THR A 16 26.45 -6.09 1.39
C THR A 16 27.36 -7.28 1.21
N ALA A 17 28.23 -7.51 2.20
CA ALA A 17 29.11 -8.67 2.25
C ALA A 17 28.38 -9.97 2.65
N HIS A 18 27.12 -9.86 3.10
CA HIS A 18 26.32 -10.98 3.56
C HIS A 18 25.31 -11.38 2.50
N LYS A 19 25.09 -12.69 2.32
CA LYS A 19 24.08 -13.21 1.40
C LYS A 19 22.69 -12.85 1.90
N VAL A 20 22.17 -11.73 1.43
CA VAL A 20 20.77 -11.36 1.68
C VAL A 20 19.95 -11.99 0.57
N HIS A 21 19.15 -12.98 0.94
CA HIS A 21 18.12 -13.54 0.08
C HIS A 21 16.93 -12.57 0.06
N THR A 22 17.10 -11.39 -0.52
CA THR A 22 15.95 -10.51 -0.77
C THR A 22 15.07 -11.19 -1.82
N SER A 23 13.80 -11.35 -1.48
CA SER A 23 12.80 -11.90 -2.40
C SER A 23 12.07 -10.77 -3.12
N GLU A 24 11.39 -11.07 -4.22
CA GLU A 24 10.44 -10.12 -4.78
C GLU A 24 9.20 -10.05 -3.88
N TYR A 25 8.77 -8.85 -3.54
CA TYR A 25 7.53 -8.66 -2.79
C TYR A 25 6.35 -9.22 -3.58
N THR A 26 5.60 -10.13 -2.97
CA THR A 26 4.38 -10.68 -3.56
C THR A 26 3.17 -9.96 -2.95
N PRO A 27 2.39 -9.21 -3.74
CA PRO A 27 1.20 -8.52 -3.24
C PRO A 27 0.19 -9.49 -2.64
N ARG A 28 -0.54 -9.02 -1.63
CA ARG A 28 -1.58 -9.80 -0.97
C ARG A 28 -2.84 -8.95 -0.79
N LEU A 29 -3.96 -9.48 -1.26
CA LEU A 29 -5.29 -8.91 -1.03
C LEU A 29 -6.22 -9.99 -0.48
N ARG A 30 -6.91 -9.70 0.63
CA ARG A 30 -8.00 -10.56 1.12
C ARG A 30 -9.15 -10.57 0.14
N THR A 31 -9.99 -11.60 0.22
CA THR A 31 -11.17 -11.76 -0.65
C THR A 31 -12.08 -10.53 -0.65
N LYS A 32 -12.21 -9.84 0.49
CA LYS A 32 -13.03 -8.62 0.62
C LYS A 32 -12.42 -7.43 -0.13
N ALA A 33 -11.11 -7.22 -0.05
CA ALA A 33 -10.41 -6.18 -0.81
C ALA A 33 -10.55 -6.40 -2.32
N VAL A 34 -10.34 -7.64 -2.79
CA VAL A 34 -10.55 -8.00 -4.21
C VAL A 34 -12.00 -7.76 -4.63
N LYS A 35 -12.98 -8.09 -3.77
CA LYS A 35 -14.40 -7.86 -4.05
C LYS A 35 -14.73 -6.38 -4.22
N VAL A 36 -14.23 -5.52 -3.32
CA VAL A 36 -14.40 -4.05 -3.41
C VAL A 36 -13.84 -3.53 -4.73
N GLY A 37 -12.58 -3.87 -5.05
CA GLY A 37 -11.96 -3.47 -6.32
C GLY A 37 -12.77 -3.90 -7.54
N LYS A 38 -13.25 -5.16 -7.58
CA LYS A 38 -14.05 -5.68 -8.71
C LYS A 38 -15.41 -5.01 -8.84
N ILE A 39 -16.05 -4.64 -7.72
CA ILE A 39 -17.33 -3.91 -7.75
C ILE A 39 -17.12 -2.54 -8.41
N ILE A 40 -16.08 -1.81 -7.98
CA ILE A 40 -15.80 -0.47 -8.47
C ILE A 40 -15.32 -0.50 -9.93
N ALA A 41 -14.38 -1.38 -10.27
CA ALA A 41 -13.91 -1.52 -11.65
C ALA A 41 -15.03 -1.89 -12.65
N ARG A 42 -16.07 -2.62 -12.22
CA ARG A 42 -17.24 -2.92 -13.07
C ARG A 42 -18.18 -1.73 -13.20
N GLN A 43 -18.38 -0.98 -12.13
CA GLN A 43 -19.28 0.18 -12.12
C GLN A 43 -18.67 1.37 -12.86
N PHE A 44 -17.34 1.49 -12.85
CA PHE A 44 -16.57 2.58 -13.45
C PHE A 44 -15.48 2.01 -14.39
N PRO A 45 -15.85 1.49 -15.58
CA PRO A 45 -14.90 0.78 -16.46
C PRO A 45 -13.75 1.62 -17.00
N PHE A 46 -13.90 2.94 -16.99
CA PHE A 46 -12.91 3.89 -17.51
C PHE A 46 -12.09 4.56 -16.40
N VAL A 47 -12.38 4.27 -15.14
CA VAL A 47 -11.66 4.84 -14.00
C VAL A 47 -10.52 3.90 -13.61
N SER A 48 -9.33 4.47 -13.40
CA SER A 48 -8.22 3.71 -12.84
C SER A 48 -8.53 3.34 -11.40
N VAL A 49 -8.35 2.06 -11.04
CA VAL A 49 -8.62 1.55 -9.69
C VAL A 49 -7.42 0.78 -9.17
N SER A 50 -6.92 1.18 -8.00
CA SER A 50 -5.89 0.46 -7.24
C SER A 50 -6.42 0.13 -5.84
N VAL A 51 -6.12 -1.07 -5.36
CA VAL A 51 -6.54 -1.55 -4.04
C VAL A 51 -5.34 -1.96 -3.22
N LEU A 52 -5.26 -1.45 -1.99
CA LEU A 52 -4.33 -1.88 -0.97
C LEU A 52 -5.11 -2.39 0.25
N ASP A 53 -4.72 -3.56 0.74
CA ASP A 53 -5.29 -4.15 1.94
C ASP A 53 -4.42 -3.76 3.14
N GLY A 54 -4.97 -3.05 4.12
CA GLY A 54 -4.21 -2.57 5.29
C GLY A 54 -3.51 -3.66 6.08
N GLN A 55 -3.95 -4.91 5.98
CA GLN A 55 -3.27 -6.03 6.67
C GLN A 55 -1.84 -6.26 6.18
N VAL A 56 -1.45 -5.77 5.00
CA VAL A 56 -0.07 -5.91 4.52
C VAL A 56 0.93 -5.14 5.38
N PHE A 57 0.50 -4.11 6.13
CA PHE A 57 1.41 -3.35 6.98
C PHE A 57 1.98 -4.20 8.11
N ALA A 58 1.23 -5.20 8.60
CA ALA A 58 1.67 -6.09 9.66
C ALA A 58 2.92 -6.90 9.29
N ASP A 59 3.17 -7.13 7.99
CA ASP A 59 4.36 -7.83 7.50
C ASP A 59 5.66 -7.00 7.71
N PHE A 60 5.54 -5.69 7.91
CA PHE A 60 6.67 -4.77 8.04
C PHE A 60 6.80 -4.16 9.45
N GLN A 61 5.74 -4.21 10.26
CA GLN A 61 5.72 -3.62 11.58
C GLN A 61 6.53 -4.42 12.60
N HIS A 62 7.14 -3.72 13.57
CA HIS A 62 7.72 -4.37 14.74
C HIS A 62 6.63 -4.70 15.77
N HIS A 63 5.70 -3.77 15.99
CA HIS A 63 4.49 -4.00 16.79
C HIS A 63 3.28 -4.13 15.88
N ILE A 64 2.72 -5.34 15.82
CA ILE A 64 1.55 -5.63 14.97
C ILE A 64 0.36 -4.81 15.46
N SER A 65 -0.09 -3.86 14.64
CA SER A 65 -1.37 -3.19 14.83
C SER A 65 -2.40 -3.74 13.85
N SER A 66 -3.65 -3.87 14.30
CA SER A 66 -4.72 -4.30 13.41
C SER A 66 -5.05 -3.17 12.43
N ASN A 67 -4.93 -3.45 11.14
CA ASN A 67 -5.48 -2.61 10.09
C ASN A 67 -6.35 -3.45 9.15
N ASN A 68 -7.66 -3.37 9.36
CA ASN A 68 -8.66 -4.04 8.54
C ASN A 68 -9.24 -3.12 7.45
N VAL A 69 -8.70 -1.92 7.28
CA VAL A 69 -9.11 -0.94 6.27
C VAL A 69 -8.66 -1.39 4.88
N ILE A 70 -9.52 -1.15 3.89
CA ILE A 70 -9.23 -1.30 2.47
C ILE A 70 -8.99 0.11 1.92
N TYR A 71 -7.81 0.37 1.41
CA TYR A 71 -7.47 1.62 0.75
C TYR A 71 -7.77 1.48 -0.74
N LEU A 72 -8.73 2.25 -1.21
CA LEU A 72 -9.18 2.26 -2.60
C LEU A 72 -8.75 3.57 -3.25
N GLU A 73 -7.77 3.47 -4.14
CA GLU A 73 -7.26 4.60 -4.90
C GLU A 73 -7.95 4.65 -6.26
N VAL A 74 -8.49 5.82 -6.61
CA VAL A 74 -9.16 6.07 -7.89
C VAL A 74 -8.80 7.43 -8.47
N ASP A 75 -9.12 7.65 -9.75
CA ASP A 75 -8.97 8.98 -10.36
C ASP A 75 -9.68 10.06 -9.54
N ARG A 76 -9.05 11.23 -9.41
CA ARG A 76 -9.49 12.29 -8.47
C ARG A 76 -10.92 12.76 -8.74
N ASP A 77 -11.29 12.87 -10.01
CA ASP A 77 -12.63 13.25 -10.47
C ASP A 77 -13.69 12.15 -10.23
N ALA A 78 -13.28 10.90 -10.04
CA ALA A 78 -14.18 9.78 -9.75
C ALA A 78 -14.40 9.52 -8.25
N MET A 79 -13.57 10.10 -7.37
CA MET A 79 -13.56 9.78 -5.93
C MET A 79 -14.92 9.92 -5.25
N GLU A 80 -15.63 11.04 -5.46
CA GLU A 80 -16.94 11.27 -4.85
C GLU A 80 -17.97 10.23 -5.32
N SER A 81 -18.01 9.96 -6.63
CA SER A 81 -18.93 8.99 -7.22
C SER A 81 -18.67 7.58 -6.67
N VAL A 82 -17.40 7.19 -6.55
CA VAL A 82 -16.98 5.91 -5.98
C VAL A 82 -17.34 5.82 -4.50
N PHE A 83 -17.07 6.87 -3.72
CA PHE A 83 -17.44 6.97 -2.31
C PHE A 83 -18.95 6.79 -2.10
N HIS A 84 -19.77 7.55 -2.82
CA HIS A 84 -21.23 7.43 -2.71
C HIS A 84 -21.73 6.05 -3.13
N THR A 85 -21.14 5.45 -4.17
CA THR A 85 -21.45 4.07 -4.60
C THR A 85 -21.17 3.06 -3.49
N LEU A 86 -20.03 3.20 -2.78
CA LEU A 86 -19.70 2.33 -1.65
C LEU A 86 -20.70 2.50 -0.49
N LYS A 87 -21.06 3.76 -0.16
CA LYS A 87 -22.06 4.05 0.88
C LYS A 87 -23.43 3.44 0.53
N GLN A 88 -23.89 3.58 -0.71
CA GLN A 88 -25.15 2.97 -1.18
C GLN A 88 -25.13 1.44 -1.12
N LYS A 89 -23.96 0.82 -1.31
CA LYS A 89 -23.77 -0.63 -1.17
C LYS A 89 -23.57 -1.10 0.28
N GLY A 90 -23.66 -0.19 1.26
CA GLY A 90 -23.60 -0.50 2.69
C GLY A 90 -22.19 -0.61 3.27
N TYR A 91 -21.17 -0.14 2.56
CA TYR A 91 -19.80 -0.11 3.10
C TYR A 91 -19.64 1.06 4.09
N ALA A 92 -18.89 0.81 5.17
CA ALA A 92 -18.31 1.88 5.99
C ALA A 92 -17.19 2.55 5.18
N ALA A 93 -17.55 3.54 4.37
CA ALA A 93 -16.62 4.26 3.51
C ALA A 93 -16.31 5.67 4.05
N TYR A 94 -15.09 6.12 3.81
CA TYR A 94 -14.58 7.46 4.14
C TYR A 94 -13.89 8.05 2.92
N LEU A 95 -14.10 9.33 2.65
CA LEU A 95 -13.55 10.04 1.50
C LEU A 95 -12.32 10.84 1.94
N ASN A 96 -11.13 10.40 1.53
CA ASN A 96 -9.84 11.06 1.72
C ASN A 96 -9.69 11.75 3.10
N PRO A 97 -9.81 10.98 4.21
CA PRO A 97 -9.84 11.55 5.55
C PRO A 97 -8.49 12.19 5.89
N SER A 98 -8.52 13.29 6.64
CA SER A 98 -7.33 13.85 7.26
C SER A 98 -6.84 12.94 8.40
N LYS A 99 -5.58 13.13 8.80
CA LYS A 99 -4.97 12.51 9.97
C LYS A 99 -5.90 12.54 11.20
N ASP A 100 -6.33 13.74 11.59
CA ASP A 100 -7.18 13.93 12.79
C ASP A 100 -8.50 13.17 12.65
N PHE A 101 -9.10 13.16 11.46
CA PHE A 101 -10.32 12.41 11.22
C PHE A 101 -10.11 10.91 11.41
N VAL A 102 -9.00 10.36 10.91
CA VAL A 102 -8.66 8.94 11.10
C VAL A 102 -8.55 8.61 12.59
N TYR A 103 -7.79 9.41 13.35
CA TYR A 103 -7.60 9.22 14.79
C TYR A 103 -8.91 9.26 15.58
N ASP A 104 -9.78 10.22 15.28
CA ASP A 104 -10.98 10.47 16.07
C ASP A 104 -12.17 9.60 15.67
N ASN A 105 -12.22 9.11 14.42
CA ASN A 105 -13.45 8.56 13.84
C ASN A 105 -13.31 7.18 13.18
N ILE A 106 -12.10 6.68 12.96
CA ILE A 106 -11.89 5.41 12.24
C ILE A 106 -11.26 4.36 13.17
N ASP A 107 -12.05 3.35 13.49
CA ASP A 107 -11.58 2.15 14.18
C ASP A 107 -10.87 1.22 13.18
N LEU A 108 -9.54 1.28 13.13
CA LEU A 108 -8.70 0.48 12.22
C LEU A 108 -8.86 -1.04 12.43
N SER A 109 -9.37 -1.48 13.57
CA SER A 109 -9.66 -2.90 13.83
C SER A 109 -10.93 -3.38 13.12
N LYS A 110 -11.78 -2.47 12.64
CA LYS A 110 -13.00 -2.78 11.89
C LYS A 110 -12.79 -2.62 10.39
N GLU A 111 -13.66 -3.29 9.64
CA GLU A 111 -13.62 -3.19 8.18
C GLU A 111 -14.20 -1.86 7.72
N ALA A 112 -13.39 -1.09 7.02
CA ALA A 112 -13.76 0.16 6.37
C ALA A 112 -13.09 0.28 5.00
N VAL A 113 -13.58 1.20 4.17
CA VAL A 113 -12.98 1.54 2.88
C VAL A 113 -12.61 3.02 2.89
N ILE A 114 -11.33 3.34 2.71
CA ILE A 114 -10.88 4.71 2.47
C ILE A 114 -10.76 4.91 0.97
N VAL A 115 -11.51 5.87 0.43
CA VAL A 115 -11.41 6.28 -0.98
C VAL A 115 -10.49 7.48 -1.08
N LYS A 116 -9.41 7.36 -1.84
CA LYS A 116 -8.38 8.41 -1.95
C LYS A 116 -7.86 8.53 -3.38
N PRO A 117 -7.14 9.62 -3.73
CA PRO A 117 -6.71 9.81 -5.11
C PRO A 117 -5.60 8.81 -5.47
N LEU A 118 -5.67 8.25 -6.67
CA LEU A 118 -4.57 7.51 -7.27
C LEU A 118 -3.55 8.51 -7.82
N ILE A 119 -2.33 8.47 -7.31
CA ILE A 119 -1.22 9.30 -7.81
C ILE A 119 -0.78 8.79 -9.19
N SER A 120 -0.65 9.68 -10.16
CA SER A 120 -0.16 9.37 -11.51
C SER A 120 1.22 8.70 -11.46
N GLU A 121 1.49 7.77 -12.37
CA GLU A 121 2.78 7.03 -12.44
C GLU A 121 3.07 6.11 -11.23
N SER A 122 2.09 5.92 -10.34
CA SER A 122 2.17 4.96 -9.24
C SER A 122 2.63 3.57 -9.72
N PRO A 123 3.67 2.97 -9.12
CA PRO A 123 4.08 1.62 -9.47
C PRO A 123 3.02 0.62 -8.99
N LEU A 124 2.26 0.08 -9.94
CA LEU A 124 1.21 -0.92 -9.70
C LEU A 124 1.60 -2.29 -10.27
N VAL A 125 0.93 -3.33 -9.78
CA VAL A 125 1.01 -4.71 -10.28
C VAL A 125 -0.39 -5.31 -10.32
N ASP A 126 -0.63 -6.25 -11.24
CA ASP A 126 -1.90 -6.98 -11.28
C ASP A 126 -1.92 -8.11 -10.27
N PHE A 127 -2.98 -8.16 -9.45
CA PHE A 127 -3.25 -9.27 -8.55
C PHE A 127 -4.71 -9.69 -8.67
N LYS A 128 -4.95 -10.89 -9.21
CA LYS A 128 -6.29 -11.47 -9.42
C LYS A 128 -7.21 -10.56 -10.27
N GLY A 129 -6.64 -9.84 -11.23
CA GLY A 129 -7.34 -8.91 -12.13
C GLY A 129 -7.70 -7.57 -11.49
N ILE A 130 -7.01 -7.18 -10.40
CA ILE A 130 -7.13 -5.89 -9.74
C ILE A 130 -5.73 -5.30 -9.59
N LYS A 131 -5.57 -4.01 -9.89
CA LYS A 131 -4.30 -3.32 -9.63
C LYS A 131 -4.11 -3.13 -8.14
N THR A 132 -2.89 -3.34 -7.69
CA THR A 132 -2.48 -3.15 -6.29
C THR A 132 -1.09 -2.51 -6.29
N PRO A 133 -0.75 -1.66 -5.31
CA PRO A 133 0.55 -1.00 -5.30
C PRO A 133 1.69 -1.99 -5.10
N ARG A 134 2.83 -1.69 -5.73
CA ARG A 134 4.09 -2.36 -5.42
C ARG A 134 4.63 -1.87 -4.07
N LEU A 135 5.59 -2.62 -3.53
CA LEU A 135 6.21 -2.31 -2.24
C LEU A 135 6.75 -0.87 -2.17
N GLU A 136 7.36 -0.38 -3.25
CA GLU A 136 7.87 1.00 -3.33
C GLU A 136 6.79 2.04 -2.99
N LYS A 137 5.59 1.89 -3.57
CA LYS A 137 4.47 2.80 -3.33
C LYS A 137 3.88 2.62 -1.93
N ILE A 138 3.81 1.39 -1.43
CA ILE A 138 3.36 1.12 -0.05
C ILE A 138 4.27 1.84 0.94
N LEU A 139 5.60 1.76 0.75
CA LEU A 139 6.56 2.43 1.62
C LEU A 139 6.43 3.96 1.55
N VAL A 140 6.29 4.53 0.35
CA VAL A 140 6.07 5.97 0.21
C VAL A 140 4.76 6.42 0.86
N ALA A 141 3.67 5.66 0.69
CA ALA A 141 2.39 5.94 1.35
C ALA A 141 2.52 5.94 2.88
N VAL A 142 3.24 4.97 3.45
CA VAL A 142 3.54 4.88 4.89
C VAL A 142 4.41 6.04 5.40
N TYR A 143 5.02 6.83 4.51
CA TYR A 143 5.82 7.99 4.89
C TYR A 143 5.09 9.32 4.67
N CYS A 144 4.24 9.40 3.64
CA CYS A 144 3.65 10.67 3.18
C CYS A 144 2.17 10.83 3.50
N ASP A 145 1.41 9.75 3.62
CA ASP A 145 -0.05 9.82 3.56
C ASP A 145 -0.67 10.09 4.94
N ASP A 146 -1.51 11.12 5.04
CA ASP A 146 -2.22 11.50 6.28
C ASP A 146 -3.05 10.35 6.87
N ASP A 147 -3.65 9.52 6.01
CA ASP A 147 -4.46 8.37 6.44
C ASP A 147 -3.64 7.20 7.01
N LEU A 148 -2.32 7.30 6.93
CA LEU A 148 -1.35 6.34 7.47
C LEU A 148 -0.44 6.95 8.55
N ASP A 149 -0.68 8.21 8.95
CA ASP A 149 0.19 8.92 9.89
C ASP A 149 0.35 8.24 11.26
N TYR A 150 -0.60 7.40 11.66
CA TYR A 150 -0.47 6.56 12.86
C TYR A 150 0.73 5.59 12.82
N LEU A 151 1.35 5.38 11.66
CA LEU A 151 2.59 4.63 11.47
C LEU A 151 3.86 5.51 11.59
N HIS A 152 3.75 6.85 11.56
CA HIS A 152 4.87 7.79 11.44
C HIS A 152 5.66 8.06 12.74
N SER A 153 5.15 7.73 13.93
CA SER A 153 5.80 8.16 15.18
C SER A 153 7.18 7.53 15.42
N SER A 154 7.33 6.22 15.25
CA SER A 154 8.62 5.51 15.36
C SER A 154 8.70 4.21 14.55
N GLU A 155 7.60 3.84 13.88
CA GLU A 155 7.51 2.55 13.19
C GLU A 155 7.86 2.68 11.71
N TRP A 156 7.62 3.82 11.05
CA TRP A 156 7.91 3.95 9.62
C TRP A 156 9.36 3.63 9.25
N SER A 157 10.35 4.17 9.99
CA SER A 157 11.77 3.92 9.70
C SER A 157 12.12 2.43 9.85
N ARG A 158 11.54 1.77 10.86
CA ARG A 158 11.67 0.32 11.06
C ARG A 158 10.94 -0.49 9.99
N MET A 159 9.76 -0.07 9.56
CA MET A 159 9.03 -0.71 8.47
C MET A 159 9.84 -0.65 7.17
N PHE A 160 10.50 0.48 6.90
CA PHE A 160 11.43 0.63 5.80
C PHE A 160 12.65 -0.29 5.94
N ASP A 161 13.32 -0.31 7.10
CA ASP A 161 14.48 -1.18 7.34
C ASP A 161 14.10 -2.67 7.19
N ASN A 162 12.96 -3.08 7.75
CA ASN A 162 12.42 -4.43 7.63
C ASN A 162 12.15 -4.78 6.16
N ALA A 163 11.45 -3.90 5.43
CA ALA A 163 11.15 -4.12 4.02
C ALA A 163 12.43 -4.25 3.17
N LEU A 164 13.44 -3.39 3.37
CA LEU A 164 14.71 -3.43 2.66
C LEU A 164 15.57 -4.65 3.01
N SER A 165 15.42 -5.19 4.22
CA SER A 165 16.10 -6.42 4.63
C SER A 165 15.49 -7.68 4.02
N MET A 166 14.18 -7.66 3.75
CA MET A 166 13.40 -8.82 3.28
C MET A 166 13.22 -8.84 1.76
N TYR A 167 13.13 -7.68 1.12
CA TYR A 167 12.70 -7.53 -0.26
C TYR A 167 13.62 -6.65 -1.08
N PHE A 168 13.68 -6.92 -2.39
CA PHE A 168 14.29 -6.01 -3.34
C PHE A 168 13.36 -4.82 -3.56
N VAL A 169 13.83 -3.61 -3.28
CA VAL A 169 13.08 -2.36 -3.46
C VAL A 169 13.78 -1.48 -4.50
N ASN A 170 13.05 -1.11 -5.53
CA ASN A 170 13.54 -0.15 -6.53
C ASN A 170 13.30 1.27 -6.04
N GLN A 171 14.36 2.02 -5.74
CA GLN A 171 14.21 3.39 -5.23
C GLN A 171 13.81 4.42 -6.30
N ASN A 172 13.97 4.13 -7.59
CA ASN A 172 13.70 5.13 -8.64
C ASN A 172 12.24 5.62 -8.66
N PRO A 173 11.19 4.75 -8.59
CA PRO A 173 9.80 5.19 -8.58
C PRO A 173 9.40 5.94 -7.31
N MET A 174 10.14 5.78 -6.21
CA MET A 174 9.83 6.43 -4.94
C MET A 174 10.06 7.95 -4.98
N LEU A 175 10.92 8.42 -5.89
CA LEU A 175 11.25 9.85 -6.07
C LEU A 175 10.25 10.60 -6.96
N GLN A 176 9.29 9.91 -7.56
CA GLN A 176 8.29 10.47 -8.48
C GLN A 176 6.94 10.75 -7.80
N TYR A 177 6.85 10.44 -6.50
CA TYR A 177 5.70 10.70 -5.64
C TYR A 177 5.82 12.10 -5.03
#